data_AF-A0AAD9QZS4-F1
#
_entry.id   AF-A0AAD9QZS4-F1
#
_cell.length_a   1.000
_cell.length_b   1.000
_cell.length_c   1.000
_cell.angle_alpha   90.00
_cell.angle_beta   90.00
_cell.angle_gamma   90.00
#
_symmetry.space_group_name_H-M   'P 1'
#
loop_
_entity.id
_entity.type
_entity.pdbx_description
1 polymer ?
#
loop_
_entity_poly.entity_id
_entity_poly.type
_entity_poly.pdbx_seq_one_letter_code
_entity_poly.pdbx_strand_id
1 'polypeptide(L)' 'MQVAVTAVKQWSITNKLQLNPNKCKELLTDFKKPQHQFDVATVNSKELERVNSVKVLGVAIASTLEWNCHI' A
#
# COMPACT_ATOMS: atom_id res chain seq x y z
N MET A 1 9.20 4.13 4.32
CA MET A 1 8.27 3.27 3.56
C MET A 1 8.96 2.54 2.40
N GLN A 2 9.68 3.24 1.52
CA GLN A 2 10.32 2.65 0.33
C GLN A 2 11.27 1.49 0.61
N VAL A 3 12.06 1.53 1.70
CA VAL A 3 13.01 0.45 2.06
C VAL A 3 12.32 -0.91 2.19
N ALA A 4 11.14 -0.97 2.83
CA ALA A 4 10.38 -2.22 2.98
C ALA A 4 9.85 -2.74 1.63
N VAL A 5 9.36 -1.83 0.77
CA VAL A 5 8.89 -2.19 -0.57
C VAL A 5 10.04 -2.75 -1.42
N THR A 6 11.22 -2.13 -1.35
CA THR A 6 12.42 -2.61 -2.04
C THR A 6 12.84 -4.00 -1.54
N ALA A 7 12.78 -4.25 -0.23
CA ALA A 7 13.10 -5.56 0.34
C ALA A 7 12.12 -6.64 -0.15
N VAL A 8 10.81 -6.36 -0.15
CA VAL A 8 9.78 -7.30 -0.66
C VAL A 8 9.97 -7.54 -2.17
N LYS A 9 10.29 -6.50 -2.95
CA LYS A 9 10.61 -6.64 -4.38
C LYS A 9 11.81 -7.56 -4.58
N GLN A 10 12.89 -7.34 -3.85
CA GLN A 10 14.11 -8.14 -3.98
C GLN A 10 13.85 -9.61 -3.60
N TRP A 11 13.15 -9.84 -2.49
CA TRP A 11 12.75 -11.19 -2.09
C TRP A 11 11.89 -11.87 -3.15
N SER A 12 10.93 -11.13 -3.74
CA SER A 12 10.08 -11.66 -4.82
C SER A 12 10.93 -12.11 -6.01
N ILE A 13 11.87 -11.29 -6.47
CA ILE A 13 12.78 -11.62 -7.57
C ILE A 13 13.59 -12.88 -7.26
N THR A 14 14.19 -12.96 -6.07
CA THR A 14 14.96 -14.14 -5.61
C THR A 14 14.11 -15.41 -5.63
N ASN A 15 12.81 -15.29 -5.34
CA ASN A 15 11.86 -16.41 -5.31
C ASN A 15 11.10 -16.60 -6.62
N LYS A 16 11.57 -16.00 -7.74
CA LYS A 16 10.94 -16.11 -9.08
C LYS A 16 9.49 -15.61 -9.11
N LEU A 17 9.17 -14.64 -8.25
CA LEU A 17 7.91 -13.90 -8.23
C LEU A 17 8.11 -12.49 -8.80
N GLN A 18 7.05 -11.92 -9.34
CA GLN A 18 7.05 -10.55 -9.86
C GLN A 18 5.91 -9.74 -9.24
N LEU A 19 6.26 -8.57 -8.70
CA LEU A 19 5.26 -7.59 -8.28
C LEU A 19 4.66 -6.90 -9.51
N ASN A 20 3.34 -6.79 -9.55
CA ASN A 20 2.62 -6.02 -10.57
C ASN A 20 2.24 -4.65 -9.98
N PRO A 21 2.91 -3.56 -10.37
CA PRO A 21 2.65 -2.23 -9.82
C PRO A 21 1.20 -1.77 -9.98
N ASN A 22 0.49 -2.23 -11.02
CA ASN A 22 -0.92 -1.86 -11.25
C ASN A 22 -1.87 -2.51 -10.23
N LYS A 23 -1.47 -3.66 -9.65
CA LYS A 23 -2.24 -4.38 -8.63
C LYS A 23 -1.78 -4.07 -7.20
N CYS A 24 -0.60 -3.48 -7.03
CA CYS A 24 -0.12 -2.99 -5.75
C CYS A 24 -0.80 -1.65 -5.42
N LYS A 25 -1.36 -1.54 -4.22
CA LYS A 25 -1.98 -0.31 -3.70
C LYS A 25 -1.26 0.12 -2.43
N GLU A 26 -1.27 1.41 -2.16
CA GLU A 26 -0.79 1.98 -0.91
C GLU A 26 -1.99 2.45 -0.08
N LEU A 27 -2.11 1.91 1.14
CA LEU A 27 -3.08 2.38 2.13
C LEU A 27 -2.30 3.15 3.20
N LEU A 28 -2.52 4.46 3.28
CA LEU A 28 -1.87 5.32 4.26
C LEU A 28 -2.78 5.55 5.46
N THR A 29 -2.28 5.24 6.67
CA THR A 29 -2.97 5.49 7.93
C THR A 29 -2.16 6.49 8.76
N ASP A 30 -2.69 7.69 8.98
CA ASP A 30 -2.13 8.72 9.86
C ASP A 30 -3.25 9.40 10.66
N PHE A 31 -3.19 9.32 11.98
CA PHE A 31 -4.16 9.97 12.88
C PHE A 31 -3.63 11.28 13.48
N LYS A 32 -2.38 11.66 13.17
CA LYS A 32 -1.79 12.89 13.70
C LYS A 32 -2.41 14.13 13.05
N LYS A 33 -2.43 15.22 13.81
CA LYS A 33 -2.85 16.56 13.36
C LYS A 33 -1.73 17.57 13.66
N PRO A 34 -1.26 18.34 12.66
CA PRO A 34 -1.65 18.29 11.24
C PRO A 34 -1.22 16.97 10.56
N GLN A 35 -1.90 16.62 9.47
CA GLN A 35 -1.56 15.42 8.70
C GLN A 35 -0.17 15.56 8.08
N HIS A 36 0.60 14.48 8.08
CA HIS A 36 1.91 14.46 7.45
C HIS A 36 1.79 14.18 5.95
N GLN A 37 2.62 14.85 5.15
CA GLN A 37 2.82 14.46 3.76
C GLN A 37 3.85 13.34 3.70
N PHE A 38 3.42 12.16 3.25
CA PHE A 38 4.29 11.02 3.01
C PHE A 38 4.49 10.80 1.51
N ASP A 39 5.75 10.63 1.11
CA ASP A 39 6.11 10.21 -0.24
C ASP A 39 5.42 8.88 -0.59
N VAL A 40 4.93 8.78 -1.81
CA VAL A 40 4.29 7.56 -2.34
C VAL A 40 5.36 6.52 -2.64
N ALA A 41 5.13 5.28 -2.20
CA ALA A 41 6.05 4.20 -2.53
C ALA A 41 6.02 3.88 -4.02
N THR A 42 7.17 3.43 -4.54
CA THR A 42 7.34 3.07 -5.95
C THR A 42 7.70 1.60 -6.10
N VAL A 43 7.17 0.97 -7.15
CA VAL A 43 7.56 -0.36 -7.62
C VAL A 43 7.84 -0.27 -9.11
N ASN A 44 9.05 -0.66 -9.53
CA ASN A 44 9.51 -0.54 -10.92
C ASN A 44 9.41 0.89 -11.48
N SER A 45 9.81 1.88 -10.66
CA SER A 45 9.73 3.31 -10.98
C SER A 45 8.32 3.85 -11.23
N LYS A 46 7.28 3.06 -10.90
CA LYS A 46 5.89 3.49 -10.91
C LYS A 46 5.42 3.72 -9.49
N GLU A 47 4.85 4.89 -9.23
CA GLU A 47 4.16 5.19 -7.98
C GLU A 47 2.94 4.27 -7.80
N LEU A 48 2.78 3.77 -6.58
CA LEU A 48 1.62 2.97 -6.22
C LEU A 48 0.38 3.86 -6.11
N GLU A 49 -0.77 3.32 -6.50
CA GLU A 49 -2.03 4.04 -6.30
C GLU A 49 -2.35 4.10 -4.80
N ARG A 50 -2.49 5.32 -4.27
CA ARG A 50 -2.94 5.54 -2.90
C ARG A 50 -4.46 5.42 -2.84
N VAL A 51 -4.93 4.53 -1.98
CA VAL A 51 -6.36 4.23 -1.80
C VAL A 51 -6.78 4.53 -0.36
N ASN A 52 -8.07 4.83 -0.17
CA ASN A 52 -8.64 5.05 1.17
C ASN A 52 -9.22 3.77 1.78
N SER A 53 -9.39 2.72 0.99
CA SER A 53 -9.78 1.41 1.47
C SER A 53 -9.31 0.31 0.53
N VAL A 54 -9.17 -0.90 1.06
CA VAL A 54 -8.81 -2.10 0.30
C VAL A 54 -9.57 -3.31 0.83
N LYS A 55 -9.94 -4.23 -0.05
CA LYS A 55 -10.54 -5.51 0.33
C LYS A 55 -9.45 -6.57 0.44
N VAL A 56 -9.23 -7.09 1.65
CA VAL A 56 -8.28 -8.17 1.93
C VAL A 56 -9.07 -9.39 2.39
N LEU A 57 -9.03 -10.47 1.60
CA LEU A 57 -9.71 -11.74 1.90
C LEU A 57 -11.21 -11.61 2.24
N GLY A 58 -11.93 -10.71 1.55
CA GLY A 58 -13.35 -10.50 1.81
C GLY A 58 -13.65 -9.34 2.76
N VAL A 59 -12.67 -8.92 3.55
CA VAL A 59 -12.82 -7.89 4.57
C VAL A 59 -12.37 -6.54 4.03
N ALA A 60 -13.17 -5.49 4.24
CA ALA A 60 -12.82 -4.14 3.85
C ALA A 60 -12.04 -3.45 4.97
N ILE A 61 -10.90 -2.86 4.64
CA ILE A 61 -10.04 -2.13 5.58
C ILE A 61 -9.88 -0.71 5.05
N ALA A 62 -10.32 0.27 5.83
CA ALA A 62 -10.16 1.69 5.50
C ALA A 62 -8.87 2.28 6.07
N SER A 63 -8.43 3.42 5.53
CA SER A 63 -7.26 4.17 6.03
C SER A 63 -7.46 4.65 7.47
N THR A 64 -8.72 4.81 7.89
CA THR A 64 -9.18 5.09 9.26
C THR A 64 -9.09 3.87 10.20
N LEU A 65 -8.65 2.71 9.71
CA LEU A 65 -8.67 1.41 10.40
C LEU A 65 -10.08 0.90 10.76
N GLU A 66 -11.10 1.43 10.09
CA GLU A 66 -12.46 0.90 10.15
C GLU A 66 -12.58 -0.36 9.27
N TRP A 67 -13.38 -1.32 9.74
CA TRP A 67 -13.60 -2.62 9.09
C TRP A 67 -14.87 -2.65 8.22
N ASN A 68 -15.45 -1.48 8.02
CA ASN A 68 -16.63 -1.20 7.23
C ASN A 68 -16.34 0.03 6.37
N CYS A 69 -16.32 -0.14 5.05
CA CYS A 69 -16.61 0.98 4.17
C CYS A 69 -18.11 1.19 4.30
N HIS A 70 -18.58 2.02 5.24
CA HIS A 70 -20.02 2.31 5.32
C HIS A 70 -20.48 2.79 3.94
N ILE A 71 -21.41 2.02 3.34
CA ILE A 71 -22.20 2.39 2.16
C ILE A 71 -23.43 3.14 2.66
#